data_AF-A0AA35JSV8-F1
#
_entry.id   AF-A0AA35JSV8-F1
#
_cell.length_a   1.000
_cell.length_b   1.000
_cell.length_c   1.000
_cell.angle_alpha   90.00
_cell.angle_beta   90.00
_cell.angle_gamma   90.00
#
_symmetry.space_group_name_H-M   'P 1'
#
loop_
_entity.id
_entity.type
_entity.pdbx_description
1 polymer ?
#
loop_
_entity_poly.entity_id
_entity_poly.type
_entity_poly.pdbx_seq_one_letter_code
_entity_poly.pdbx_strand_id
1 'polypeptide(L)'
;MRASWEKPFNSLNTRKGDFYVDEETTVKVPMMNKVSWFETYHDKILSCKVVKLPYKSNVSALFILPHQGKMKQLENALSKDVLLKWRNSTKSQIDQADLSEIPGKREVKISKAIHKAYLNVYENGTEAAATTATEIVPISLPRVIITFNRPFRFVMTSEFNPIFMAKVTNPTEA
;
A
#
# COMPACT_ATOMS: atom_id res chain seq x y z
N MET A 1 0.11 -8.90 -14.49
CA MET A 1 1.43 -8.54 -13.91
C MET A 1 1.78 -9.60 -12.87
N ARG A 2 3.02 -10.08 -12.84
CA ARG A 2 3.48 -11.15 -11.95
C ARG A 2 4.61 -10.61 -11.07
N ALA A 3 4.41 -10.49 -9.77
CA ALA A 3 5.43 -10.00 -8.84
C ALA A 3 5.26 -10.65 -7.46
N SER A 4 6.33 -11.25 -6.93
CA SER A 4 6.32 -11.90 -5.61
C SER A 4 6.73 -10.92 -4.51
N TRP A 5 6.06 -10.96 -3.35
CA TRP A 5 6.50 -10.20 -2.19
C TRP A 5 7.93 -10.56 -1.82
N GLU A 6 8.73 -9.57 -1.41
CA GLU A 6 10.05 -9.85 -0.83
C GLU A 6 9.88 -10.76 0.39
N LYS A 7 8.87 -10.45 1.20
CA LYS A 7 8.49 -11.17 2.40
C LYS A 7 7.01 -11.55 2.33
N PRO A 8 6.66 -12.79 1.94
CA PRO A 8 5.27 -13.21 1.78
C PRO A 8 4.50 -13.28 3.11
N PHE A 9 3.18 -13.31 3.04
CA PHE A 9 2.27 -13.62 4.14
C PHE A 9 2.21 -15.13 4.32
N ASN A 10 1.93 -15.57 5.55
CA ASN A 10 1.67 -16.98 5.81
C ASN A 10 0.17 -17.24 5.61
N SER A 11 -0.19 -18.10 4.66
CA SER A 11 -1.59 -18.44 4.35
C SER A 11 -2.33 -19.07 5.54
N LEU A 12 -1.63 -19.70 6.47
CA LEU A 12 -2.22 -20.22 7.72
C LEU A 12 -2.78 -19.11 8.62
N ASN A 13 -2.34 -17.87 8.42
CA ASN A 13 -2.83 -16.71 9.16
C ASN A 13 -3.97 -15.97 8.45
N THR A 14 -4.31 -16.38 7.22
CA THR A 14 -5.45 -15.80 6.49
C THR A 14 -6.75 -16.29 7.11
N ARG A 15 -7.63 -15.36 7.48
CA ARG A 15 -8.93 -15.66 8.08
C ARG A 15 -10.02 -14.82 7.45
N LYS A 16 -11.27 -15.30 7.49
CA LYS A 16 -12.41 -14.46 7.10
C LYS A 16 -12.50 -13.26 8.05
N GLY A 17 -12.57 -12.07 7.49
CA GLY A 17 -12.73 -10.81 8.21
C GLY A 17 -13.80 -9.94 7.56
N ASP A 18 -14.28 -8.96 8.31
CA ASP A 18 -15.22 -7.97 7.82
C ASP A 18 -14.49 -6.88 7.02
N PHE A 19 -15.11 -6.46 5.93
CA PHE A 19 -14.74 -5.27 5.17
C PHE A 19 -15.96 -4.36 5.07
N TYR A 20 -15.84 -3.15 5.59
CA TYR A 20 -16.86 -2.11 5.62
C TYR A 20 -16.80 -1.33 4.30
N VAL A 21 -17.69 -1.63 3.36
CA VAL A 21 -17.78 -0.95 2.05
C VAL A 21 -18.22 0.50 2.25
N ASP A 22 -19.19 0.70 3.13
CA ASP A 22 -19.70 1.97 3.61
C ASP A 22 -20.24 1.81 5.06
N GLU A 23 -21.04 2.76 5.54
CA GLU A 23 -21.57 2.76 6.92
C GLU A 23 -22.63 1.68 7.16
N GLU A 24 -23.28 1.19 6.10
CA GLU A 24 -24.39 0.24 6.17
C GLU A 24 -24.01 -1.15 5.63
N THR A 25 -23.01 -1.22 4.76
CA THR A 25 -22.66 -2.40 3.98
C THR A 25 -21.34 -3.01 4.45
N THR A 26 -21.41 -4.27 4.90
CA THR A 26 -20.24 -5.07 5.28
C THR A 26 -20.20 -6.37 4.48
N VAL A 27 -19.01 -6.74 4.00
CA VAL A 27 -18.77 -7.99 3.27
C VAL A 27 -17.69 -8.83 3.96
N LYS A 28 -17.82 -10.16 3.89
CA LYS A 28 -16.82 -11.09 4.43
C LYS A 28 -15.76 -11.43 3.39
N VAL A 29 -14.51 -11.09 3.66
CA VAL A 29 -13.37 -11.31 2.76
C VAL A 29 -12.29 -12.16 3.44
N PRO A 30 -11.51 -12.96 2.69
CA PRO A 30 -10.29 -13.54 3.22
C PRO A 30 -9.29 -12.41 3.51
N MET A 31 -9.01 -12.16 4.79
CA MET A 31 -8.10 -11.11 5.25
C MET A 31 -6.76 -11.75 5.62
N MET A 32 -5.72 -11.36 4.88
CA MET A 32 -4.34 -11.79 5.18
C MET A 32 -3.84 -11.13 6.46
N ASN A 33 -3.03 -11.85 7.25
CA ASN A 33 -2.43 -11.33 8.47
C ASN A 33 -0.93 -11.66 8.51
N LYS A 34 -0.14 -10.66 8.89
CA LYS A 34 1.30 -10.80 9.09
C LYS A 34 1.79 -9.86 10.18
N VAL A 35 2.62 -10.39 11.07
CA VAL A 35 3.40 -9.64 12.04
C VAL A 35 4.84 -9.57 11.53
N SER A 36 5.32 -8.37 11.25
CA SER A 36 6.63 -8.13 10.64
C SER A 36 7.03 -6.66 10.82
N TRP A 37 8.29 -6.35 10.52
CA TRP A 37 8.78 -4.99 10.42
C TRP A 37 8.33 -4.38 9.10
N PHE A 38 7.36 -3.47 9.17
CA PHE A 38 6.84 -2.78 8.00
C PHE A 38 7.32 -1.32 7.98
N GLU A 39 7.73 -0.86 6.79
CA GLU A 39 7.85 0.56 6.49
C GLU A 39 6.45 1.19 6.53
N THR A 40 6.14 1.93 7.60
CA THR A 40 4.85 2.62 7.76
C THR A 40 5.04 4.12 7.90
N TYR A 41 4.05 4.87 7.42
CA TYR A 41 4.04 6.32 7.54
C TYR A 41 2.63 6.79 7.93
N HIS A 42 2.55 7.75 8.85
CA HIS A 42 1.29 8.38 9.22
C HIS A 42 1.30 9.82 8.71
N ASP A 43 0.54 10.09 7.65
CA ASP A 43 0.38 11.44 7.13
C ASP A 43 -0.73 12.15 7.90
N LYS A 44 -0.34 13.03 8.83
CA LYS A 44 -1.30 13.83 9.62
C LYS A 44 -2.07 14.82 8.75
N ILE A 45 -1.45 15.34 7.68
CA ILE A 45 -2.05 16.35 6.79
C ILE A 45 -3.16 15.70 5.95
N LEU A 46 -2.86 14.56 5.35
CA LEU A 46 -3.82 13.80 4.55
C LEU A 46 -4.71 12.86 5.40
N SER A 47 -4.43 12.78 6.71
CA SER A 47 -5.15 11.91 7.66
C SER A 47 -5.21 10.46 7.16
N CYS A 48 -4.06 9.90 6.79
CA CYS A 48 -3.97 8.53 6.27
C CYS A 48 -2.77 7.77 6.84
N LYS A 49 -2.93 6.46 6.96
CA LYS A 49 -1.84 5.52 7.24
C LYS A 49 -1.36 4.93 5.92
N VAL A 50 -0.06 4.87 5.74
CA VAL A 50 0.60 4.30 4.56
C VAL A 50 1.43 3.11 5.03
N VAL A 51 1.29 1.97 4.35
CA VAL A 51 2.12 0.79 4.57
C VAL A 51 2.78 0.43 3.25
N LYS A 52 4.10 0.31 3.26
CA LYS A 52 4.88 -0.10 2.09
C LYS A 52 5.27 -1.57 2.22
N LEU A 53 5.01 -2.32 1.16
CA LEU A 53 5.43 -3.71 1.00
C LEU A 53 6.30 -3.85 -0.26
N PRO A 54 7.60 -4.19 -0.11
CA PRO A 54 8.47 -4.43 -1.25
C PRO A 54 8.15 -5.77 -1.92
N TYR A 55 8.27 -5.79 -3.26
CA TYR A 55 8.37 -7.03 -4.02
C TYR A 55 9.85 -7.47 -4.09
N LYS A 56 10.13 -8.69 -4.57
CA LYS A 56 11.50 -9.17 -4.81
C LYS A 56 12.26 -8.36 -5.88
N SER A 57 11.54 -7.59 -6.69
CA SER A 57 12.06 -6.64 -7.70
C SER A 57 12.25 -5.23 -7.12
N ASN A 58 12.64 -4.26 -7.94
CA ASN A 58 12.69 -2.82 -7.57
C ASN A 58 11.29 -2.15 -7.41
N VAL A 59 10.22 -2.93 -7.50
CA VAL A 59 8.83 -2.48 -7.33
C VAL A 59 8.40 -2.58 -5.86
N SER A 60 7.61 -1.62 -5.40
CA SER A 60 6.94 -1.66 -4.09
C SER A 60 5.44 -1.39 -4.22
N ALA A 61 4.64 -2.05 -3.40
CA ALA A 61 3.24 -1.71 -3.18
C ALA A 61 3.09 -0.76 -2.00
N LEU A 62 2.25 0.26 -2.17
CA LEU A 62 1.82 1.18 -1.13
C LEU A 62 0.33 0.97 -0.89
N PHE A 63 -0.01 0.62 0.34
CA PHE A 63 -1.37 0.54 0.82
C PHE A 63 -1.66 1.79 1.66
N ILE A 64 -2.62 2.61 1.22
CA ILE A 64 -2.91 3.91 1.81
C ILE A 64 -4.35 3.88 2.35
N LEU A 65 -4.45 3.89 3.68
CA LEU A 65 -5.69 3.84 4.41
C LEU A 65 -6.06 5.23 4.94
N PRO A 66 -6.95 5.98 4.28
CA PRO A 66 -7.44 7.24 4.82
C PRO A 66 -8.32 7.02 6.06
N HIS A 67 -8.44 8.06 6.88
CA HIS A 67 -9.49 8.15 7.88
C HIS A 67 -10.87 8.26 7.20
N GLN A 68 -11.94 7.97 7.96
CA GLN A 68 -13.32 8.06 7.44
C GLN A 68 -13.59 9.46 6.86
N GLY A 69 -14.26 9.50 5.70
CA GLY A 69 -14.53 10.74 4.97
C GLY A 69 -13.32 11.40 4.27
N LYS A 70 -12.09 10.91 4.47
CA LYS A 70 -10.86 11.54 3.92
C LYS A 70 -10.41 11.01 2.56
N MET A 71 -11.15 10.07 1.97
CA MET A 71 -10.80 9.49 0.67
C MET A 71 -10.69 10.54 -0.44
N LYS A 72 -11.66 11.45 -0.57
CA LYS A 72 -11.62 12.49 -1.63
C LYS A 72 -10.43 13.44 -1.45
N GLN A 73 -10.10 13.80 -0.21
CA GLN A 73 -8.94 14.64 0.10
C GLN A 73 -7.64 13.93 -0.32
N LEU A 74 -7.50 12.64 0.01
CA LEU A 74 -6.37 11.84 -0.40
C LEU A 74 -6.27 11.77 -1.93
N GLU A 75 -7.37 11.50 -2.64
CA GLU A 75 -7.37 11.38 -4.09
C GLU A 75 -6.97 12.67 -4.79
N ASN A 76 -7.42 13.83 -4.30
CA ASN A 76 -7.08 15.13 -4.86
C ASN A 76 -5.61 15.51 -4.59
N ALA A 77 -5.04 15.05 -3.49
CA ALA A 77 -3.67 15.37 -3.10
C ALA A 77 -2.64 14.36 -3.60
N LEU A 78 -3.05 13.17 -4.05
CA LEU A 78 -2.13 12.10 -4.43
C LEU A 78 -1.36 12.47 -5.70
N SER A 79 -0.14 12.96 -5.50
CA SER A 79 0.79 13.35 -6.56
C SER A 79 2.15 12.64 -6.40
N LYS A 80 3.01 12.76 -7.41
CA LYS A 80 4.39 12.26 -7.32
C LYS A 80 5.13 12.84 -6.11
N ASP A 81 4.91 14.12 -5.79
CA ASP A 81 5.56 14.79 -4.67
C ASP A 81 5.13 14.21 -3.32
N VAL A 82 3.86 13.84 -3.18
CA VAL A 82 3.35 13.17 -1.97
C VAL A 82 4.00 11.78 -1.82
N LEU A 83 4.14 11.02 -2.91
CA LEU A 83 4.83 9.72 -2.89
C LEU A 83 6.31 9.87 -2.49
N LEU A 84 7.00 10.90 -3.01
CA LEU A 84 8.39 11.20 -2.66
C LEU A 84 8.54 11.66 -1.21
N LYS A 85 7.59 12.46 -0.70
CA LYS A 85 7.53 12.86 0.71
C LYS A 85 7.45 11.64 1.62
N TRP A 86 6.56 10.70 1.32
CA TRP A 86 6.40 9.47 2.11
C TRP A 86 7.69 8.65 2.11
N ARG A 87 8.36 8.52 0.96
CA ARG A 87 9.69 7.88 0.86
C ARG A 87 10.73 8.54 1.78
N ASN A 88 10.92 9.85 1.64
CA ASN A 88 11.99 10.56 2.37
C ASN A 88 11.73 10.56 3.88
N SER A 89 10.46 10.54 4.29
CA SER A 89 10.09 10.46 5.70
C SER A 89 10.41 9.08 6.30
N THR A 90 10.40 8.01 5.49
CA THR A 90 10.79 6.66 5.92
C THR A 90 12.30 6.47 6.00
N LYS A 91 13.09 7.27 5.26
CA LYS A 91 14.57 7.25 5.28
C LYS A 91 15.20 8.07 6.43
N SER A 92 14.40 8.66 7.32
CA SER A 92 14.93 9.47 8.45
C SER A 92 15.58 8.65 9.58
N GLN A 93 15.94 7.38 9.34
CA GLN A 93 17.11 6.78 9.96
C GLN A 93 17.93 6.13 8.84
N ILE A 94 19.12 6.68 8.61
CA ILE A 94 20.17 6.28 7.66
C ILE A 94 20.03 6.92 6.26
N ASP A 95 21.01 7.81 6.01
CA ASP A 95 21.38 8.56 4.81
C ASP A 95 20.60 9.83 4.47
N GLN A 96 21.16 10.94 4.97
CA GLN A 96 21.13 12.23 4.28
C GLN A 96 21.78 12.05 2.90
N ALA A 97 20.97 12.04 1.85
CA ALA A 97 21.45 12.17 0.49
C ALA A 97 20.72 13.37 -0.14
N ASP A 98 21.52 14.43 -0.27
CA ASP A 98 21.47 15.59 -1.15
C ASP A 98 20.27 15.68 -2.12
N LEU A 99 19.52 16.79 -2.00
CA LEU A 99 18.44 17.17 -2.92
C LEU A 99 18.86 18.40 -3.73
N SER A 100 19.99 18.30 -4.43
CA SER A 100 20.31 19.23 -5.51
C SER A 100 19.75 18.70 -6.84
N GLU A 101 19.14 19.62 -7.60
CA GLU A 101 18.58 19.50 -8.95
C GLU A 101 17.09 19.17 -9.10
N ILE A 102 16.28 20.25 -9.06
CA ILE A 102 15.01 20.35 -9.79
C ILE A 102 15.21 21.40 -10.89
N PRO A 103 14.99 21.04 -12.17
CA PRO A 103 14.06 21.86 -12.95
C PRO A 103 13.18 21.02 -13.91
N GLY A 104 11.90 21.39 -14.02
CA GLY A 104 11.07 20.97 -15.15
C GLY A 104 9.59 20.80 -14.83
N LYS A 105 8.84 21.91 -14.86
CA LYS A 105 7.37 21.91 -14.92
C LYS A 105 6.94 21.17 -16.19
N ARG A 106 6.29 20.01 -16.06
CA ARG A 106 5.51 19.40 -17.16
C ARG A 106 4.09 19.20 -16.66
N GLU A 107 3.18 19.93 -17.27
CA GLU A 107 1.75 19.75 -17.09
C GLU A 107 1.34 18.46 -17.81
N VAL A 108 0.98 17.42 -17.05
CA VAL A 108 0.49 16.17 -17.63
C VAL A 108 -1.04 16.20 -17.58
N LYS A 109 -1.67 16.43 -18.73
CA LYS A 109 -3.10 16.14 -18.92
C LYS A 109 -3.28 14.62 -18.87
N ILE A 110 -3.86 14.12 -17.79
CA ILE A 110 -4.33 12.73 -17.74
C ILE A 110 -5.71 12.72 -18.40
N SER A 111 -5.72 12.46 -19.72
CA SER A 111 -6.91 11.99 -20.40
C SER A 111 -7.29 10.66 -19.76
N LYS A 112 -8.47 10.58 -19.15
CA LYS A 112 -9.00 9.38 -18.51
C LYS A 112 -9.03 8.23 -19.53
N ALA A 113 -8.03 7.35 -19.47
CA ALA A 113 -8.02 6.08 -20.18
C ALA A 113 -8.53 5.00 -19.21
N ILE A 114 -9.69 4.42 -19.50
CA ILE A 114 -10.16 3.24 -18.79
C ILE A 114 -9.35 2.06 -19.33
N HIS A 115 -8.26 1.70 -18.64
CA HIS A 115 -7.58 0.44 -18.85
C HIS A 115 -8.07 -0.54 -17.78
N LYS A 116 -8.79 -1.60 -18.20
CA LYS A 116 -9.18 -2.70 -17.31
C LYS A 116 -7.92 -3.51 -16.98
N ALA A 117 -7.18 -3.07 -15.98
CA ALA A 117 -6.07 -3.82 -15.41
C ALA A 117 -6.56 -4.50 -14.13
N TYR A 118 -6.62 -5.83 -14.17
CA TYR A 118 -6.93 -6.66 -13.01
C TYR A 118 -5.63 -6.91 -12.24
N LEU A 119 -5.64 -6.61 -10.94
CA LEU A 119 -4.55 -6.94 -10.04
C LEU A 119 -5.08 -7.77 -8.89
N ASN A 120 -4.72 -9.04 -8.88
CA ASN A 120 -5.00 -9.92 -7.75
C ASN A 120 -3.84 -9.83 -6.77
N VAL A 121 -4.15 -9.73 -5.48
CA VAL A 121 -3.16 -9.66 -4.41
C VAL A 121 -3.37 -10.86 -3.49
N TYR A 122 -2.33 -11.69 -3.37
CA TYR A 122 -2.31 -12.92 -2.59
C TYR A 122 -1.15 -12.92 -1.59
N GLU A 123 -1.07 -13.98 -0.78
CA GLU A 123 -0.08 -14.14 0.27
C GLU A 123 1.36 -14.14 -0.25
N ASN A 124 1.59 -14.62 -1.47
CA ASN A 124 2.92 -14.71 -2.07
C ASN A 124 3.31 -13.51 -2.95
N GLY A 125 2.35 -12.64 -3.26
CA GLY A 125 2.53 -11.53 -4.19
C GLY A 125 1.29 -11.30 -5.03
N THR A 126 1.51 -10.73 -6.21
CA THR A 126 0.50 -10.62 -7.27
C THR A 126 0.43 -11.90 -8.13
N GLU A 127 1.16 -12.94 -7.73
CA GLU A 127 1.13 -14.30 -8.27
C GLU A 127 1.50 -15.34 -7.20
N ALA A 128 0.95 -16.56 -7.30
CA ALA A 128 1.16 -17.66 -6.36
C ALA A 128 2.47 -18.43 -6.63
N ALA A 129 3.48 -18.22 -5.78
CA ALA A 129 4.64 -19.11 -5.64
C ALA A 129 5.03 -19.18 -4.15
N ALA A 130 4.89 -20.34 -3.52
CA ALA A 130 5.03 -20.50 -2.07
C ALA A 130 6.50 -20.67 -1.64
N THR A 131 6.97 -19.82 -0.72
CA THR A 131 8.16 -20.08 0.11
C THR A 131 7.95 -19.43 1.48
N THR A 132 7.90 -20.23 2.54
CA THR A 132 7.57 -19.74 3.89
C THR A 132 8.85 -19.32 4.61
N ALA A 133 9.01 -18.03 4.89
CA ALA A 133 10.06 -17.51 5.78
C ALA A 133 9.40 -16.83 6.98
N THR A 134 9.74 -17.29 8.19
CA THR A 134 9.20 -16.74 9.45
C THR A 134 10.18 -15.74 10.03
N GLU A 135 9.74 -14.50 10.24
CA GLU A 135 10.53 -13.50 10.96
C GLU A 135 10.26 -13.57 12.46
N ILE A 136 11.32 -13.51 13.27
CA ILE A 136 11.23 -13.43 14.73
C ILE A 136 11.08 -11.96 15.12
N VAL A 137 9.88 -11.56 15.58
CA VAL A 137 9.62 -10.21 16.10
C VAL A 137 9.47 -10.27 17.63
N PRO A 138 10.29 -9.54 18.42
CA PRO A 138 10.22 -9.58 19.88
C PRO A 138 8.84 -9.17 20.43
N ILE A 139 8.36 -9.86 21.46
CA ILE A 139 7.05 -9.61 22.07
C ILE A 139 7.04 -8.29 22.87
N SER A 140 8.21 -7.86 23.38
CA SER A 140 8.37 -6.63 24.17
C SER A 140 8.14 -5.34 23.38
N LEU A 141 8.16 -5.40 22.05
CA LEU A 141 7.97 -4.23 21.21
C LEU A 141 6.48 -3.94 21.02
N PRO A 142 6.04 -2.68 21.23
CA PRO A 142 4.64 -2.31 21.04
C PRO A 142 4.24 -2.55 19.59
N ARG A 143 3.20 -3.38 19.39
CA ARG A 143 2.71 -3.73 18.06
C ARG A 143 1.70 -2.69 17.59
N VAL A 144 2.02 -2.01 16.49
CA VAL A 144 1.04 -1.16 15.79
C VAL A 144 0.23 -2.05 14.84
N ILE A 145 -1.08 -2.15 15.10
CA ILE A 145 -2.00 -2.90 14.24
C ILE A 145 -2.61 -1.95 13.22
N ILE A 146 -2.47 -2.29 11.94
CA ILE A 146 -3.11 -1.59 10.83
C ILE A 146 -3.98 -2.60 10.08
N THR A 147 -5.28 -2.33 10.06
CA THR A 147 -6.27 -3.20 9.41
C THR A 147 -6.84 -2.48 8.20
N PHE A 148 -6.73 -3.10 7.03
CA PHE A 148 -7.30 -2.61 5.78
C PHE A 148 -8.68 -3.22 5.52
N ASN A 149 -9.64 -2.87 6.39
CA ASN A 149 -11.01 -3.38 6.37
C ASN A 149 -12.05 -2.34 5.90
N ARG A 150 -11.64 -1.31 5.18
CA ARG A 150 -12.51 -0.26 4.62
C ARG A 150 -11.84 0.35 3.39
N PRO A 151 -12.53 1.16 2.56
CA PRO A 151 -11.97 1.68 1.34
C PRO A 151 -10.57 2.28 1.48
N PHE A 152 -9.65 1.84 0.63
CA PHE A 152 -8.25 2.24 0.64
C PHE A 152 -7.71 2.42 -0.78
N ARG A 153 -6.59 3.14 -0.92
CA ARG A 153 -5.86 3.29 -2.18
C ARG A 153 -4.69 2.32 -2.22
N PHE A 154 -4.46 1.76 -3.38
CA PHE A 154 -3.35 0.88 -3.66
C PHE A 154 -2.52 1.49 -4.79
N VAL A 155 -1.21 1.61 -4.58
CA VAL A 155 -0.28 2.16 -5.58
C VAL A 155 0.92 1.25 -5.72
N MET A 156 1.25 0.83 -6.94
CA MET A 156 2.54 0.20 -7.21
C MET A 156 3.49 1.25 -7.76
N THR A 157 4.71 1.22 -7.26
CA THR A 157 5.76 2.15 -7.69
C THR A 157 7.00 1.37 -8.10
N SER A 158 7.60 1.77 -9.22
CA SER A 158 8.95 1.36 -9.62
C SER A 158 9.83 2.60 -9.51
N GLU A 159 10.86 2.57 -8.66
CA GLU A 159 11.70 3.74 -8.41
C GLU A 159 10.88 5.01 -8.11
N PHE A 160 9.80 4.85 -7.34
CA PHE A 160 8.87 5.93 -6.92
C PHE A 160 8.02 6.54 -8.03
N ASN A 161 8.16 6.06 -9.27
CA ASN A 161 7.21 6.38 -10.32
C ASN A 161 5.99 5.46 -10.17
N PRO A 162 4.77 6.01 -10.03
CA PRO A 162 3.58 5.18 -9.96
C PRO A 162 3.37 4.48 -11.31
N ILE A 163 3.36 3.14 -11.27
CA ILE A 163 3.14 2.27 -12.44
C ILE A 163 1.73 1.67 -12.44
N PHE A 164 1.07 1.66 -11.28
CA PHE A 164 -0.32 1.23 -11.14
C PHE A 164 -0.96 1.95 -9.96
N MET A 165 -2.21 2.36 -10.11
CA MET A 165 -3.00 2.98 -9.06
C MET A 165 -4.42 2.45 -9.09
N ALA A 166 -4.92 2.01 -7.95
CA ALA A 166 -6.28 1.53 -7.79
C ALA A 166 -6.91 2.07 -6.50
N LYS A 167 -8.24 2.09 -6.51
CA LYS A 167 -9.05 2.25 -5.31
C LYS A 167 -9.76 0.93 -5.06
N VAL A 168 -9.65 0.42 -3.85
CA VAL A 168 -10.39 -0.76 -3.40
C VAL A 168 -11.56 -0.26 -2.57
N THR A 169 -12.77 -0.37 -3.11
CA THR A 169 -14.02 -0.01 -2.41
C THR A 169 -14.77 -1.25 -1.92
N ASN A 170 -14.73 -2.34 -2.68
CA ASN A 170 -15.28 -3.63 -2.30
C ASN A 170 -14.35 -4.75 -2.83
N PRO A 171 -13.66 -5.52 -1.98
CA PRO A 171 -12.77 -6.58 -2.45
C PRO A 171 -13.47 -7.80 -3.05
N THR A 172 -14.80 -7.91 -2.94
CA THR A 172 -15.56 -9.00 -3.58
C THR A 172 -16.05 -8.67 -4.98
N GLU A 173 -15.93 -7.41 -5.40
CA GLU A 173 -16.26 -6.96 -6.75
C GLU A 173 -14.96 -6.90 -7.58
N ALA A 174 -14.58 -8.02 -8.18
CA ALA A 174 -13.44 -8.14 -9.10
C ALA A 174 -13.86 -8.84 -10.39
#